data_AF-A0AAJ1EIZ1-F1
#
_entry.id   AF-A0AAJ1EIZ1-F1
#
_cell.length_a   1.000
_cell.length_b   1.000
_cell.length_c   1.000
_cell.angle_alpha   90.00
_cell.angle_beta   90.00
_cell.angle_gamma   90.00
#
_symmetry.space_group_name_H-M   'P 1'
#
loop_
_entity.id
_entity.type
_entity.pdbx_description
1 polymer ?
#
loop_
_entity_poly.entity_id
_entity_poly.type
_entity_poly.pdbx_seq_one_letter_code
_entity_poly.pdbx_strand_id
1 'polypeptide(L)' 'MSRNFVVTVKERGPDEPCFVQFELHADIGLKTDQLITLDLAPGTTIDDAKELASLLNSKAIKISL' A
#
# COMPACT_ATOMS: atom_id res chain seq x y z
N MET A 1 -18.46 0.66 5.60
CA MET A 1 -17.83 1.25 4.41
C MET A 1 -16.87 0.21 3.85
N SER A 2 -16.98 -0.14 2.57
CA SER A 2 -16.09 -1.10 1.91
C SER A 2 -14.82 -0.38 1.43
N ARG A 3 -13.64 -0.91 1.76
CA ARG A 3 -12.37 -0.47 1.17
C ARG A 3 -12.28 -0.98 -0.27
N ASN A 4 -11.70 -0.18 -1.16
CA ASN A 4 -11.48 -0.56 -2.55
C ASN A 4 -10.03 -1.01 -2.84
N PHE A 5 -9.23 -1.24 -1.81
CA PHE A 5 -7.83 -1.65 -1.94
C PHE A 5 -7.35 -2.46 -0.74
N VAL A 6 -6.25 -3.19 -0.94
CA VAL A 6 -5.41 -3.79 0.09
C VAL A 6 -4.01 -3.21 -0.01
N VAL A 7 -3.42 -2.93 1.15
CA VAL A 7 -2.07 -2.37 1.24
C VAL A 7 -1.11 -3.44 1.75
N THR A 8 0.01 -3.62 1.07
CA THR A 8 1.07 -4.55 1.48
C THR A 8 2.42 -3.83 1.53
N VAL A 9 3.24 -4.18 2.53
CA VAL A 9 4.63 -3.72 2.60
C VAL A 9 5.49 -4.65 1.76
N LYS A 10 6.39 -4.08 0.98
CA LYS A 10 7.34 -4.80 0.14
C LYS A 10 8.74 -4.21 0.31
N GLU A 11 9.72 -5.08 0.22
CA GLU A 11 11.14 -4.75 0.23
C GLU A 11 11.67 -4.93 -1.20
N ARG A 12 12.53 -4.01 -1.67
CA ARG A 12 13.18 -4.15 -2.99
C ARG A 12 14.55 -4.84 -2.88
N GLY A 13 15.28 -4.57 -1.79
CA GLY A 13 16.58 -5.15 -1.49
C GLY A 13 17.09 -4.71 -0.11
N PRO A 14 18.21 -5.29 0.36
CA PRO A 14 18.74 -5.03 1.70
C PRO A 14 19.15 -3.56 1.95
N ASP A 15 19.49 -2.83 0.89
CA ASP A 15 19.95 -1.43 0.95
C ASP A 15 18.94 -0.44 0.32
N GLU A 16 17.75 -0.92 -0.05
CA GLU A 16 16.72 -0.09 -0.69
C GLU A 16 15.56 0.21 0.27
N PRO A 17 14.98 1.43 0.22
CA PRO A 17 13.86 1.76 1.09
C PRO A 17 12.68 0.82 0.84
N CYS A 18 12.00 0.45 1.93
CA CYS A 18 10.73 -0.26 1.85
C CYS A 18 9.72 0.59 1.07
N PHE A 19 8.78 -0.07 0.41
CA PHE A 19 7.67 0.59 -0.24
C PHE A 19 6.36 -0.06 0.14
N VAL A 20 5.30 0.70 -0.06
CA VAL A 20 3.94 0.27 0.20
C VAL A 20 3.23 0.13 -1.12
N GLN A 21 2.65 -1.05 -1.35
CA GLN A 21 1.96 -1.41 -2.56
C GLN A 21 0.46 -1.49 -2.31
N PHE A 22 -0.31 -0.76 -3.11
CA PHE A 22 -1.77 -0.76 -3.08
C PHE A 22 -2.26 -1.66 -4.20
N GLU A 23 -2.88 -2.76 -3.81
CA GLU A 23 -3.62 -3.66 -4.68
C GLU A 23 -5.07 -3.22 -4.72
N LEU A 24 -5.50 -2.69 -5.86
CA LEU A 24 -6.85 -2.19 -6.03
C LEU A 24 -7.80 -3.35 -6.30
N HIS A 25 -8.87 -3.46 -5.52
CA HIS A 25 -9.85 -4.53 -5.70
C HIS A 25 -10.74 -4.22 -6.92
N ALA A 26 -11.12 -5.25 -7.67
CA ALA A 26 -11.88 -5.16 -8.92
C ALA A 26 -13.22 -4.38 -8.86
N ASP A 27 -13.71 -4.03 -7.66
CA ASP A 27 -14.91 -3.22 -7.43
C ASP A 27 -14.85 -1.79 -8.03
N ILE A 28 -13.69 -1.35 -8.53
CA ILE A 28 -13.52 -0.09 -9.26
C ILE A 28 -13.26 -0.26 -10.78
N GLY A 29 -13.47 -1.45 -11.34
CA GLY A 29 -13.39 -1.66 -12.79
C GLY A 29 -11.99 -1.51 -13.39
N LEU A 30 -10.94 -1.48 -12.57
CA LEU A 30 -9.56 -1.52 -13.01
C LEU A 30 -9.16 -2.97 -13.29
N LYS A 31 -8.35 -3.18 -14.33
CA LYS A 31 -7.71 -4.48 -14.58
C LYS A 31 -6.97 -4.88 -13.30
N THR A 32 -7.12 -6.14 -12.89
CA THR A 32 -6.56 -6.79 -11.70
C THR A 32 -5.05 -6.58 -11.48
N ASP A 33 -4.35 -6.01 -12.46
CA ASP A 33 -2.90 -5.83 -12.46
C ASP A 33 -2.46 -4.37 -12.21
N GLN A 34 -3.38 -3.45 -11.90
CA GLN A 34 -3.01 -2.08 -11.52
C GLN A 34 -2.61 -1.99 -10.06
N LEU A 35 -1.32 -1.72 -9.86
CA LEU A 35 -0.68 -1.58 -8.57
C LEU A 35 -0.20 -0.13 -8.45
N ILE A 36 -0.57 0.55 -7.37
CA ILE A 36 0.02 1.85 -7.03
C ILE A 36 1.14 1.57 -6.03
N THR A 37 2.33 2.07 -6.33
CA THR A 37 3.49 1.98 -5.45
C THR A 37 3.75 3.34 -4.80
N LEU A 38 3.89 3.34 -3.48
CA LEU A 38 4.31 4.50 -2.71
C LEU A 38 5.66 4.19 -2.09
N ASP A 39 6.68 4.93 -2.54
CA ASP A 39 8.02 4.87 -1.98
C ASP A 39 8.04 5.58 -0.62
N LEU A 40 8.54 4.89 0.41
CA LEU A 40 8.72 5.50 1.72
C LEU A 40 10.01 6.33 1.73
N ALA A 41 10.03 7.33 2.60
CA ALA A 41 11.19 8.19 2.74
C ALA A 41 12.41 7.38 3.22
N PRO A 42 13.64 7.75 2.81
CA PRO A 42 14.85 7.18 3.37
C PRO A 42 14.87 7.32 4.90
N GLY A 43 15.15 6.23 5.62
CA GLY A 43 15.13 6.18 7.09
C GLY A 43 13.82 5.71 7.71
N THR A 44 12.76 5.47 6.92
CA THR A 44 11.56 4.77 7.41
C THR A 44 11.88 3.30 7.68
N THR A 45 11.53 2.81 8.88
CA THR A 45 11.77 1.41 9.25
C THR A 45 10.69 0.49 8.67
N ILE A 46 10.97 -0.82 8.65
CA ILE A 46 9.99 -1.82 8.23
C ILE A 46 8.76 -1.83 9.16
N ASP A 47 8.94 -1.51 10.44
CA ASP A 47 7.84 -1.48 11.40
C ASP A 47 6.96 -0.25 11.17
N ASP A 48 7.53 0.91 10.87
CA ASP A 48 6.76 2.10 10.42
C ASP A 48 5.95 1.78 9.16
N ALA A 49 6.55 1.06 8.20
CA ALA A 49 5.87 0.65 6.98
C ALA A 49 4.69 -0.29 7.27
N LYS A 50 4.85 -1.24 8.20
CA LYS A 50 3.79 -2.16 8.64
C LYS A 50 2.68 -1.42 9.38
N GLU A 51 3.02 -0.48 10.25
CA GLU A 51 2.04 0.35 10.94
C GLU A 51 1.22 1.17 9.94
N LEU A 52 1.88 1.78 8.94
CA LEU A 52 1.20 2.52 7.88
C LEU A 52 0.27 1.62 7.07
N ALA A 53 0.74 0.44 6.64
CA ALA A 53 -0.09 -0.51 5.91
C ALA A 53 -1.28 -0.98 6.75
N SER A 54 -1.08 -1.25 8.03
CA SER A 54 -2.14 -1.63 8.98
C SER A 54 -3.17 -0.49 9.15
N LEU A 55 -2.69 0.75 9.27
CA LEU A 55 -3.54 1.94 9.40
C LEU A 55 -4.41 2.14 8.15
N LEU A 56 -3.82 2.00 6.96
CA LEU A 56 -4.52 2.16 5.69
C LEU A 56 -5.52 1.03 5.44
N ASN A 57 -5.19 -0.19 5.86
CA ASN A 57 -6.08 -1.35 5.74
C ASN A 57 -7.23 -1.36 6.76
N SER A 58 -7.02 -0.79 7.96
CA SER A 58 -8.00 -0.80 9.06
C SER A 58 -8.98 0.38 9.01
N LYS A 59 -8.59 1.50 8.39
CA LYS A 59 -9.48 2.64 8.21
C LYS A 59 -10.40 2.45 7.01
N ALA A 60 -11.61 3.00 7.11
CA ALA A 60 -12.56 3.11 6.02
C ALA A 60 -12.12 4.20 5.02
N ILE A 61 -10.96 4.01 4.39
CA ILE A 61 -10.42 4.93 3.39
C ILE A 61 -10.86 4.45 2.01
N LYS A 62 -11.24 5.41 1.16
CA LYS A 62 -11.48 5.19 -0.26
C LYS A 62 -10.46 6.00 -1.03
N ILE A 63 -9.74 5.35 -1.95
CA ILE A 63 -8.82 6.03 -2.86
C ILE A 63 -9.57 6.27 -4.17
N SER A 64 -9.49 7.48 -4.70
CA SER A 64 -9.97 7.89 -6.02
C SER A 64 -8.81 8.52 -6.79
N LEU A 65 -8.67 8.15 -8.06
CA LEU A 65 -7.71 8.74 -9.00
C LEU A 65 -8.32 9.93 -9.71
#